data_AF-A0A133VI80-F1
#
_entry.id   AF-A0A133VI80-F1
#
_cell.length_a   1.000
_cell.length_b   1.000
_cell.length_c   1.000
_cell.angle_alpha   90.00
_cell.angle_beta   90.00
_cell.angle_gamma   90.00
#
_symmetry.space_group_name_H-M   'P 1'
#
loop_
_entity.id
_entity.type
_entity.pdbx_description
1 polymer ?
#
loop_
_entity_poly.entity_id
_entity_poly.type
_entity_poly.pdbx_seq_one_letter_code
_entity_poly.pdbx_strand_id
1 'polypeptide(L)'
;MIAETELPNAFAYGNRWSGKKIAVTQGLLDNLEFEEVEAVVGHEMGHHKHGDAKIMMFLSILPAIFMMIGRMFLFSMFFGGGNRRGGAPMMAIAAGSMAVYFALNLCIMNFSRMREFMADNHAAENVPDGSRKLSEGLAK
;
A
#
# COMPACT_ATOMS: atom_id res chain seq x y z
N MET A 1 19.24 -5.68 4.26
CA MET A 1 20.05 -4.48 3.91
C MET A 1 19.83 -3.48 5.01
N ILE A 2 20.88 -2.83 5.50
CA ILE A 2 20.75 -1.73 6.47
C ILE A 2 20.78 -0.42 5.68
N ALA A 3 19.80 0.44 5.91
CA ALA A 3 19.72 1.77 5.30
C ALA A 3 20.19 2.81 6.32
N GLU A 4 21.16 3.64 5.94
CA GLU A 4 21.73 4.72 6.76
C GLU A 4 20.76 5.91 6.81
N THR A 5 19.67 5.77 7.57
CA THR A 5 18.70 6.83 7.85
C THR A 5 18.23 6.73 9.29
N GLU A 6 18.02 7.88 9.91
CA GLU A 6 17.58 8.01 11.30
C GLU A 6 16.07 7.75 11.47
N LEU A 7 15.31 7.78 10.37
CA LEU A 7 13.86 7.52 10.40
C LEU A 7 13.60 6.02 10.66
N PRO A 8 12.98 5.64 11.79
CA PRO A 8 12.72 4.24 12.11
C PRO A 8 11.74 3.62 11.11
N ASN A 9 12.22 2.69 10.30
CA ASN A 9 11.43 1.94 9.35
C ASN A 9 12.05 0.58 8.98
N ALA A 10 11.20 -0.33 8.49
CA ALA A 10 11.58 -1.54 7.78
C ALA A 10 10.60 -1.75 6.61
N PHE A 11 11.07 -2.32 5.50
CA PHE A 11 10.19 -2.62 4.37
C PHE A 11 10.69 -3.76 3.49
N ALA A 12 9.74 -4.56 3.03
CA ALA A 12 9.89 -5.60 2.02
C ALA A 12 10.01 -5.01 0.60
N TYR A 13 11.06 -5.40 -0.13
CA TYR A 13 11.25 -5.01 -1.54
C TYR A 13 11.88 -6.13 -2.38
N GLY A 14 11.93 -5.91 -3.69
CA GLY A 14 12.57 -6.81 -4.64
C GLY A 14 11.59 -7.39 -5.67
N ASN A 15 12.14 -8.15 -6.61
CA ASN A 15 11.39 -8.72 -7.72
C ASN A 15 11.82 -10.17 -7.99
N ARG A 16 11.24 -10.80 -9.02
CA ARG A 16 11.53 -12.21 -9.36
C ARG A 16 12.98 -12.44 -9.79
N TRP A 17 13.67 -11.41 -10.27
CA TRP A 17 15.05 -11.47 -10.77
C TRP A 17 16.08 -11.12 -9.68
N SER A 18 15.81 -10.11 -8.85
CA SER A 18 16.69 -9.64 -7.78
C SER A 18 16.54 -10.41 -6.48
N GLY A 19 15.53 -11.27 -6.38
CA GLY A 19 15.11 -11.92 -5.14
C GLY A 19 14.28 -11.00 -4.24
N LYS A 20 13.72 -11.59 -3.18
CA LYS A 20 12.99 -10.91 -2.09
C LYS A 20 14.00 -10.43 -1.05
N LYS A 21 13.93 -9.16 -0.66
CA LYS A 21 14.83 -8.51 0.29
C LYS A 21 14.03 -7.70 1.29
N ILE A 22 14.60 -7.49 2.47
CA ILE A 22 14.07 -6.59 3.49
C ILE A 22 15.14 -5.54 3.78
N ALA A 23 14.73 -4.28 3.79
CA ALA A 23 15.53 -3.15 4.24
C ALA A 23 15.12 -2.81 5.67
N VAL A 24 16.10 -2.56 6.52
CA VAL A 24 15.90 -2.08 7.89
C VAL A 24 16.73 -0.82 8.04
N THR A 25 16.16 0.24 8.61
CA THR A 25 16.89 1.50 8.82
C THR A 25 17.75 1.46 10.07
N GLN A 26 18.83 2.25 10.09
CA GLN A 26 19.66 2.43 11.28
C GLN A 26 18.83 2.96 12.46
N GLY A 27 17.96 3.95 12.21
CA GLY A 27 17.06 4.48 13.24
C GLY A 27 16.14 3.43 13.87
N LEU A 28 15.68 2.43 13.11
CA LEU A 28 14.88 1.35 13.69
C LEU A 28 15.73 0.46 14.61
N LEU A 29 16.96 0.13 14.20
CA LEU A 29 17.89 -0.66 15.00
C LEU A 29 18.34 0.05 16.27
N ASP A 30 18.41 1.38 16.24
CA ASP A 30 18.83 2.19 17.39
C ASP A 30 17.69 2.36 18.43
N ASN A 31 16.43 2.28 18.01
CA ASN A 31 15.26 2.47 18.89
C ASN A 31 14.65 1.15 19.40
N LEU A 32 14.84 0.05 18.67
CA LEU A 32 14.25 -1.26 19.01
C LEU A 32 15.30 -2.23 19.54
N GLU A 33 14.88 -3.08 20.47
CA GLU A 33 15.66 -4.22 20.94
C GLU A 33 15.69 -5.31 19.87
N PHE A 34 16.71 -6.17 19.92
CA PHE A 34 16.90 -7.24 18.93
C PHE A 34 15.66 -8.13 18.74
N GLU A 35 14.95 -8.43 19.84
CA GLU A 35 13.72 -9.22 19.82
C GLU A 35 12.56 -8.50 19.12
N GLU A 36 12.45 -7.19 19.27
CA GLU A 36 11.42 -6.37 18.60
C GLU A 36 11.72 -6.26 17.10
N VAL A 37 13.01 -6.09 16.74
CA VAL A 37 13.46 -6.11 15.34
C VAL A 37 13.17 -7.46 14.70
N GLU A 38 13.36 -8.57 15.41
CA GLU A 38 13.01 -9.91 14.93
C GLU A 38 11.52 -10.00 14.58
N ALA A 39 10.63 -9.47 15.43
CA ALA A 39 9.20 -9.44 15.18
C ALA A 39 8.82 -8.56 13.97
N VAL A 40 9.42 -7.38 13.85
CA VAL A 40 9.22 -6.49 12.68
C VAL A 40 9.68 -7.16 11.39
N VAL A 41 10.84 -7.81 11.40
CA VAL A 41 11.33 -8.56 10.23
C VAL A 41 10.42 -9.75 9.91
N GLY A 42 9.88 -10.43 10.92
CA GLY A 42 8.86 -11.47 10.76
C GLY A 42 7.61 -10.94 10.06
N HIS A 43 7.12 -9.76 10.45
CA HIS A 43 6.00 -9.09 9.80
C HIS A 43 6.31 -8.79 8.31
N GLU A 44 7.48 -8.21 8.01
CA GLU A 44 7.92 -7.93 6.63
C GLU A 44 8.10 -9.20 5.77
N MET A 45 8.50 -10.31 6.37
CA MET A 45 8.51 -11.61 5.69
C MET A 45 7.09 -12.06 5.34
N GLY A 46 6.09 -11.73 6.16
CA GLY A 46 4.67 -11.95 5.90
C GLY A 46 4.21 -11.30 4.60
N HIS A 47 4.53 -10.02 4.38
CA HIS A 47 4.23 -9.33 3.12
C HIS A 47 4.85 -10.03 1.90
N HIS A 48 6.08 -10.50 2.05
CA HIS A 48 6.77 -11.28 1.02
C HIS A 48 6.13 -12.64 0.77
N LYS A 49 5.74 -13.34 1.84
CA LYS A 49 5.10 -14.66 1.78
C LYS A 49 3.77 -14.58 1.03
N HIS A 50 2.99 -13.56 1.33
CA HIS A 50 1.67 -13.35 0.77
C HIS A 50 1.65 -12.61 -0.57
N GLY A 51 2.75 -11.95 -0.93
CA GLY A 51 2.89 -11.27 -2.22
C GLY A 51 2.13 -9.95 -2.29
N ASP A 52 2.00 -9.25 -1.16
CA ASP A 52 1.11 -8.10 -0.97
C ASP A 52 1.41 -6.97 -1.95
N ALA A 53 2.69 -6.68 -2.19
CA ALA A 53 3.11 -5.68 -3.18
C ALA A 53 2.56 -5.96 -4.58
N LYS A 54 2.54 -7.22 -5.04
CA LYS A 54 2.03 -7.58 -6.38
C LYS A 54 0.51 -7.50 -6.44
N ILE A 55 -0.16 -7.98 -5.39
CA ILE A 55 -1.62 -7.96 -5.30
C ILE A 55 -2.10 -6.51 -5.30
N MET A 56 -1.50 -5.67 -4.46
CA MET A 56 -1.86 -4.25 -4.37
C MET A 56 -1.55 -3.47 -5.63
N MET A 57 -0.40 -3.74 -6.26
CA MET A 57 -0.08 -3.16 -7.56
C MET A 57 -1.15 -3.50 -8.60
N PHE A 58 -1.57 -4.78 -8.67
CA PHE A 58 -2.59 -5.21 -9.62
C PHE A 58 -3.96 -4.59 -9.32
N LEU A 59 -4.39 -4.59 -8.06
CA LEU A 59 -5.66 -3.99 -7.64
C LEU A 59 -5.71 -2.48 -7.91
N SER A 60 -4.58 -1.78 -7.80
CA SER A 60 -4.47 -0.34 -8.03
C SER A 60 -4.62 0.08 -9.49
N ILE A 61 -4.56 -0.85 -10.45
CA ILE A 61 -4.80 -0.57 -11.88
C ILE A 61 -6.24 -0.14 -12.11
N LEU A 62 -7.21 -0.80 -11.46
CA LEU A 62 -8.62 -0.55 -11.68
C LEU A 62 -9.06 0.88 -11.32
N PRO A 63 -8.80 1.43 -10.11
CA PRO A 63 -9.11 2.82 -9.82
C PRO A 63 -8.32 3.78 -10.74
N ALA A 64 -7.08 3.47 -11.11
CA ALA A 64 -6.31 4.31 -12.01
C ALA A 64 -6.99 4.49 -13.39
N ILE A 65 -7.62 3.43 -13.92
CA ILE A 65 -8.40 3.51 -15.17
C ILE A 65 -9.60 4.48 -15.01
N PHE A 66 -10.38 4.34 -13.94
CA PHE A 66 -11.53 5.23 -13.70
C PHE A 66 -11.11 6.68 -13.44
N MET A 67 -9.99 6.88 -12.75
CA MET A 67 -9.38 8.20 -12.58
C MET A 67 -8.98 8.80 -13.93
N MET A 68 -8.38 8.00 -14.83
CA MET A 68 -7.98 8.45 -16.16
C MET A 68 -9.20 8.84 -17.01
N ILE A 69 -10.25 8.02 -17.01
CA ILE A 69 -11.50 8.31 -17.72
C ILE A 69 -12.12 9.60 -17.19
N GLY A 70 -12.29 9.70 -15.86
CA GLY A 70 -12.85 10.90 -15.22
C GLY A 70 -12.08 12.17 -15.60
N ARG A 71 -10.75 12.13 -15.53
CA ARG A 71 -9.88 13.25 -15.90
C ARG A 71 -9.96 13.60 -17.38
N MET A 72 -10.02 12.61 -18.26
CA MET A 72 -10.12 12.82 -19.71
C MET A 72 -11.41 13.56 -20.07
N PHE A 73 -12.55 13.16 -19.50
CA PHE A 73 -13.83 13.83 -19.75
C PHE A 73 -13.90 15.23 -19.12
N LEU A 74 -13.33 15.42 -17.93
CA LEU A 74 -13.20 16.76 -17.33
C LEU A 74 -12.33 17.67 -18.19
N PHE A 75 -11.16 17.19 -18.62
CA PHE A 75 -10.23 17.97 -19.45
C PHE A 75 -10.86 18.34 -20.80
N SER A 76 -11.54 17.39 -21.45
CA SER A 76 -12.31 17.63 -22.67
C SER A 76 -13.37 18.73 -22.48
N MET A 77 -14.01 18.79 -21.31
CA MET A 77 -14.98 19.84 -20.99
C MET A 77 -14.33 21.22 -20.83
N PHE A 78 -13.17 21.32 -20.17
CA PHE A 78 -12.47 22.59 -19.95
C PHE A 78 -11.80 23.15 -21.22
N PHE A 79 -11.25 22.28 -22.08
CA PHE A 79 -10.45 22.68 -23.24
C PHE A 79 -11.15 22.49 -24.60
N GLY A 80 -12.25 21.75 -24.66
CA GLY A 80 -12.88 21.30 -25.92
C GLY A 80 -13.85 22.27 -26.60
N GLY A 81 -13.96 23.53 -26.16
CA GLY A 81 -14.85 24.52 -26.79
C GLY A 81 -16.33 24.20 -26.58
N GLY A 82 -16.94 24.88 -25.61
CA GLY A 82 -18.28 24.55 -25.08
C GLY A 82 -19.42 24.51 -26.10
N ASN A 83 -19.71 23.33 -26.64
CA ASN A 83 -21.00 23.06 -27.24
C ASN A 83 -21.96 22.61 -26.13
N ARG A 84 -22.91 23.47 -25.74
CA ARG A 84 -23.82 23.29 -24.59
C ARG A 84 -24.62 21.97 -24.63
N ARG A 85 -24.78 21.34 -25.79
CA ARG A 85 -25.48 20.05 -25.95
C ARG A 85 -24.65 18.83 -25.54
N GLY A 86 -23.32 18.92 -25.48
CA GLY A 86 -22.43 17.80 -25.14
C GLY A 86 -21.90 17.78 -23.70
N GLY A 87 -22.00 18.89 -22.96
CA GLY A 87 -21.38 19.01 -21.64
C GLY A 87 -22.04 18.17 -20.54
N ALA A 88 -23.37 18.07 -20.53
CA ALA A 88 -24.11 17.32 -19.51
C ALA A 88 -23.78 15.81 -19.52
N PRO A 89 -23.80 15.08 -20.66
CA PRO A 89 -23.43 13.67 -20.66
C PRO A 89 -21.95 13.44 -20.34
N MET A 90 -21.04 14.33 -20.78
CA MET A 90 -19.62 14.24 -20.42
C MET A 90 -19.39 14.44 -18.91
N MET A 91 -20.10 15.40 -18.30
CA MET A 91 -20.06 15.62 -16.86
C MET A 91 -20.59 14.42 -16.08
N ALA A 92 -21.67 13.78 -16.55
CA ALA A 92 -22.20 12.57 -15.94
C ALA A 92 -21.18 11.40 -15.97
N ILE A 93 -20.50 11.20 -17.10
CA ILE A 93 -19.45 10.18 -17.24
C ILE A 93 -18.26 10.48 -16.32
N ALA A 94 -17.84 11.76 -16.27
CA ALA A 94 -16.75 12.20 -15.40
C ALA A 94 -17.07 11.98 -13.92
N ALA A 95 -18.25 12.43 -13.48
CA ALA A 95 -18.71 12.29 -12.10
C ALA A 95 -18.90 10.81 -11.72
N GLY A 96 -19.51 10.01 -12.59
CA GLY A 96 -19.67 8.57 -12.39
C GLY A 96 -18.33 7.86 -12.27
N SER A 97 -17.37 8.18 -13.14
CA SER A 97 -16.02 7.60 -13.08
C SER A 97 -15.29 7.99 -11.79
N MET A 98 -15.42 9.24 -11.34
CA MET A 98 -14.82 9.71 -10.10
C MET A 98 -15.45 9.05 -8.85
N ALA A 99 -16.77 8.84 -8.87
CA ALA A 99 -17.47 8.12 -7.81
C ALA A 99 -17.01 6.66 -7.71
N VAL A 100 -16.86 5.97 -8.85
CA VAL A 100 -16.34 4.60 -8.89
C VAL A 100 -14.88 4.56 -8.45
N TYR A 101 -14.04 5.48 -8.92
CA TYR A 101 -12.65 5.63 -8.43
C TYR A 101 -12.60 5.75 -6.92
N PHE A 102 -13.41 6.64 -6.33
CA PHE A 102 -13.45 6.84 -4.89
C PHE A 102 -13.88 5.57 -4.15
N ALA A 103 -14.96 4.92 -4.59
CA ALA A 103 -15.45 3.68 -4.00
C ALA A 103 -14.39 2.55 -4.06
N LEU A 104 -13.69 2.40 -5.19
CA LEU A 104 -12.63 1.41 -5.34
C LEU A 104 -11.45 1.69 -4.39
N ASN A 105 -11.07 2.95 -4.18
CA ASN A 105 -10.02 3.28 -3.22
C ASN A 105 -10.43 2.92 -1.79
N LEU A 106 -11.69 3.12 -1.40
CA LEU A 106 -12.17 2.67 -0.09
C LEU A 106 -12.03 1.15 0.06
N CYS A 107 -12.42 0.39 -0.97
CA CYS A 107 -12.26 -1.07 -0.97
C CYS A 107 -10.79 -1.49 -0.88
N ILE A 108 -9.89 -0.85 -1.63
CA ILE A 108 -8.45 -1.15 -1.61
C ILE A 108 -7.84 -0.81 -0.26
N MET A 109 -8.20 0.32 0.36
CA MET A 109 -7.73 0.68 1.70
C MET A 109 -8.17 -0.35 2.74
N ASN A 110 -9.41 -0.83 2.66
CA ASN A 110 -9.88 -1.90 3.55
C ASN A 110 -9.11 -3.20 3.32
N PHE A 111 -8.87 -3.57 2.05
CA PHE A 111 -8.07 -4.73 1.71
C PHE A 111 -6.61 -4.59 2.19
N SER A 112 -6.06 -3.38 2.20
CA SER A 112 -4.72 -3.10 2.75
C SER A 112 -4.67 -3.39 4.22
N ARG A 113 -5.67 -2.95 4.98
CA ARG A 113 -5.77 -3.26 6.41
C ARG A 113 -5.87 -4.76 6.66
N MET A 114 -6.61 -5.49 5.84
CA MET A 114 -6.66 -6.96 5.94
C MET A 114 -5.30 -7.62 5.72
N ARG A 115 -4.48 -7.05 4.82
CA ARG A 115 -3.15 -7.56 4.50
C ARG A 115 -2.17 -7.34 5.65
N GLU A 116 -2.23 -6.20 6.32
CA GLU A 116 -1.49 -5.93 7.57
C GLU A 116 -1.81 -6.96 8.64
N PHE A 117 -3.10 -7.23 8.92
CA PHE A 117 -3.49 -8.25 9.91
C PHE A 117 -2.94 -9.64 9.57
N MET A 118 -2.81 -9.98 8.28
CA MET A 118 -2.19 -11.23 7.87
C MET A 118 -0.66 -11.24 8.06
N ALA A 119 -0.01 -10.09 7.94
CA ALA A 119 1.42 -9.95 8.24
C ALA A 119 1.68 -10.00 9.76
N ASP A 120 0.83 -9.37 10.57
CA ASP A 120 0.87 -9.45 12.04
C ASP A 120 0.69 -10.89 12.53
N ASN A 121 -0.30 -11.61 11.98
CA ASN A 121 -0.49 -13.04 12.29
C ASN A 121 0.73 -13.87 11.88
N HIS A 122 1.35 -13.55 10.73
CA HIS A 122 2.56 -14.25 10.30
C HIS A 122 3.72 -14.06 11.29
N ALA A 123 3.92 -12.83 11.79
CA ALA A 123 4.91 -12.56 12.83
C ALA A 123 4.59 -13.33 14.12
N ALA A 124 3.33 -13.30 14.56
CA ALA A 124 2.90 -13.98 15.78
C ALA A 124 3.07 -15.51 15.73
N GLU A 125 2.90 -16.13 14.56
CA GLU A 125 3.04 -17.59 14.39
C GLU A 125 4.49 -18.04 14.22
N ASN A 126 5.36 -17.20 13.64
CA ASN A 126 6.72 -17.60 13.24
C ASN A 126 7.82 -17.03 14.12
N VAL A 127 7.52 -16.03 14.97
CA VAL A 127 8.46 -15.45 15.93
C VAL A 127 8.00 -15.78 17.36
N PRO A 128 8.89 -16.31 18.24
CA PRO A 128 8.55 -16.54 19.65
C PRO A 128 8.10 -15.24 20.32
N ASP A 129 6.92 -15.26 20.96
CA ASP A 129 6.27 -14.08 21.53
C ASP A 129 6.12 -12.91 20.53
N GLY A 130 5.99 -13.21 19.24
CA GLY A 130 5.99 -12.23 18.16
C GLY A 130 4.93 -11.15 18.31
N SER A 131 3.72 -11.50 18.78
CA SER A 131 2.64 -10.52 19.02
C SER A 131 3.00 -9.49 20.10
N ARG A 132 3.61 -9.92 21.20
CA ARG A 132 4.08 -9.04 22.28
C ARG A 132 5.20 -8.14 21.79
N LYS A 133 6.23 -8.74 21.17
CA LYS A 133 7.40 -8.02 20.64
C LYS A 133 7.04 -6.99 19.58
N LEU A 134 6.10 -7.31 18.68
CA LEU A 134 5.58 -6.37 17.69
C LEU A 134 4.83 -5.21 18.35
N SER A 135 3.97 -5.52 19.34
CA SER A 135 3.23 -4.51 20.08
C SER A 135 4.13 -3.57 20.89
N GLU A 136 5.21 -4.09 21.49
CA GLU A 136 6.18 -3.30 22.24
C GLU A 136 6.98 -2.39 21.31
N GLY A 137 7.43 -2.92 20.17
CA GLY A 137 8.16 -2.13 19.18
C GLY A 137 7.32 -1.02 18.55
N LEU A 138 6.01 -1.23 18.36
CA LEU A 138 5.09 -0.20 17.86
C LEU A 138 4.76 0.90 18.88
N ALA A 139 5.04 0.66 20.17
CA ALA A 139 4.74 1.61 21.24
C ALA A 139 5.90 2.58 21.55
N LYS A 140 7.08 2.34 20.96
CA LYS A 140 8.28 3.17 21.08
C LYS A 140 8.31 4.24 19.99
#